data_AF-A0A847DW40-F1
#
_entry.id   AF-A0A847DW40-F1
#
_cell.length_a   1.000
_cell.length_b   1.000
_cell.length_c   1.000
_cell.angle_alpha   90.00
_cell.angle_beta   90.00
_cell.angle_gamma   90.00
#
_symmetry.space_group_name_H-M   'P 1'
#
loop_
_entity.id
_entity.type
_entity.pdbx_description
1 polymer ?
#
loop_
_entity_poly.entity_id
_entity_poly.type
_entity_poly.pdbx_seq_one_letter_code
_entity_poly.pdbx_strand_id
1 'polypeptide(L)'
;MKRTASGRTCSRPDRLAARVAISMLSAAACVTTVAQAQGIGTEDAPSQVARPLPDTDDVTELERQFWDCDYAATTRLMAPLDAMGCSLATERFQRMAFGGDFGALLVWWREHKPVEHGKRDAQWAERAGSGS
;
A
#
# COMPACT_ATOMS: atom_id res chain seq x y z
N MET A 1 -0.85 -68.88 12.75
CA MET A 1 -2.14 -68.17 12.79
C MET A 1 -2.08 -66.99 11.82
N LYS A 2 -3.15 -66.79 11.06
CA LYS A 2 -3.27 -65.99 9.83
C LYS A 2 -3.34 -64.48 10.11
N ARG A 3 -2.76 -63.69 9.19
CA ARG A 3 -2.92 -62.23 9.08
C ARG A 3 -4.20 -61.90 8.30
N THR A 4 -4.85 -60.79 8.64
CA THR A 4 -5.51 -59.89 7.67
C THR A 4 -5.56 -58.47 8.21
N ALA A 5 -5.01 -57.52 7.44
CA ALA A 5 -5.25 -56.09 7.52
C ALA A 5 -6.02 -55.69 6.25
N SER A 6 -6.97 -54.76 6.35
CA SER A 6 -7.67 -54.22 5.17
C SER A 6 -8.03 -52.74 5.35
N GLY A 7 -7.41 -51.92 4.50
CA GLY A 7 -8.09 -50.84 3.78
C GLY A 7 -8.32 -49.50 4.49
N ARG A 8 -7.55 -48.47 4.08
CA ARG A 8 -8.09 -47.39 3.22
C ARG A 8 -6.98 -46.53 2.61
N THR A 9 -7.06 -46.46 1.29
CA THR A 9 -6.38 -45.60 0.31
C THR A 9 -6.90 -44.16 0.42
N CYS A 10 -6.30 -43.08 -0.12
CA CYS A 10 -5.59 -42.88 -1.37
C CYS A 10 -4.47 -41.85 -1.25
N SER A 11 -3.34 -42.15 -1.90
CA SER A 11 -2.26 -41.23 -2.27
C SER A 11 -2.60 -40.42 -3.52
N ARG A 12 -1.95 -39.27 -3.75
CA ARG A 12 -0.94 -39.10 -4.82
C ARG A 12 -0.34 -37.67 -4.86
N PRO A 13 0.86 -37.49 -5.45
CA PRO A 13 2.00 -36.96 -4.72
C PRO A 13 2.66 -35.73 -5.37
N ASP A 14 3.43 -35.01 -4.56
CA ASP A 14 4.55 -34.18 -5.00
C ASP A 14 5.50 -34.97 -5.91
N ARG A 15 5.76 -34.46 -7.13
CA ARG A 15 6.98 -34.80 -7.88
C ARG A 15 7.49 -33.62 -8.70
N LEU A 16 8.55 -33.02 -8.14
CA LEU A 16 9.85 -32.76 -8.78
C LEU A 16 9.87 -32.18 -10.21
N ALA A 17 10.33 -30.93 -10.26
CA ALA A 17 11.56 -30.51 -10.94
C ALA A 17 11.77 -30.92 -12.42
N ALA A 18 11.79 -29.87 -13.24
CA ALA A 18 12.83 -29.56 -14.23
C ALA A 18 13.22 -30.64 -15.26
N ARG A 19 12.98 -30.32 -16.55
CA ARG A 19 13.96 -30.29 -17.66
C ARG A 19 13.20 -30.08 -18.98
N VAL A 20 13.43 -28.94 -19.64
CA VAL A 20 14.35 -28.75 -20.77
C VAL A 20 13.80 -29.27 -22.11
N ALA A 21 13.86 -28.36 -23.08
CA ALA A 21 13.93 -28.56 -24.53
C ALA A 21 12.64 -28.84 -25.32
N ILE A 22 12.19 -27.76 -25.97
CA ILE A 22 12.09 -27.60 -27.43
C ILE A 22 11.42 -28.76 -28.19
N SER A 23 10.24 -28.47 -28.73
CA SER A 23 9.76 -29.11 -29.96
C SER A 23 9.26 -28.02 -30.91
N MET A 24 10.02 -27.83 -31.97
CA MET A 24 9.72 -26.96 -33.10
C MET A 24 8.82 -27.67 -34.13
N LEU A 25 8.05 -26.86 -34.87
CA LEU A 25 7.42 -27.10 -36.18
C LEU A 25 6.20 -28.05 -36.28
N SER A 26 5.01 -27.48 -36.53
CA SER A 26 4.42 -27.42 -37.89
C SER A 26 3.05 -26.73 -37.92
N ALA A 27 2.77 -26.11 -39.07
CA ALA A 27 1.84 -25.02 -39.31
C ALA A 27 0.36 -25.40 -39.44
N ALA A 28 -0.53 -24.51 -38.97
CA ALA A 28 -1.84 -24.27 -39.59
C ALA A 28 -2.37 -22.91 -39.14
N ALA A 29 -2.55 -22.01 -40.11
CA ALA A 29 -3.13 -20.70 -39.94
C ALA A 29 -4.59 -20.80 -39.47
N CYS A 30 -4.91 -20.17 -38.34
CA CYS A 30 -6.24 -19.65 -38.03
C CYS A 30 -6.02 -18.26 -37.45
N VAL A 31 -6.10 -17.26 -38.33
CA VAL A 31 -6.20 -15.86 -37.96
C VAL A 31 -7.55 -15.69 -37.26
N THR A 32 -7.59 -15.81 -35.94
CA THR A 32 -8.71 -15.31 -35.14
C THR A 32 -8.29 -13.96 -34.58
N THR A 33 -8.70 -12.91 -35.28
CA THR A 33 -8.71 -11.53 -34.80
C THR A 33 -9.57 -11.46 -33.54
N VAL A 34 -8.96 -11.55 -32.36
CA VAL A 34 -9.60 -11.07 -31.14
C VAL A 34 -9.51 -9.55 -31.22
N ALA A 35 -10.58 -8.93 -31.72
CA ALA A 35 -10.83 -7.51 -31.52
C ALA A 35 -11.04 -7.29 -30.01
N GLN A 36 -9.93 -7.19 -29.26
CA GLN A 36 -9.99 -6.53 -27.97
C GLN A 36 -10.19 -5.07 -28.28
N ALA A 37 -11.45 -4.63 -28.20
CA ALA A 37 -11.78 -3.24 -28.03
C ALA A 37 -11.06 -2.78 -26.75
N GLN A 38 -9.84 -2.30 -26.92
CA GLN A 38 -9.21 -1.39 -25.98
C GLN A 38 -10.08 -0.14 -26.06
N GLY A 39 -11.12 -0.13 -25.24
CA GLY A 39 -11.62 1.11 -24.69
C GLY A 39 -10.45 1.70 -23.91
N ILE A 40 -9.56 2.39 -24.62
CA ILE A 40 -8.88 3.57 -24.11
C ILE A 40 -10.00 4.58 -23.87
N GLY A 41 -10.79 4.32 -22.83
CA GLY A 41 -11.38 5.39 -22.10
C GLY A 41 -10.20 6.23 -21.65
N THR A 42 -10.01 7.36 -22.30
CA THR A 42 -9.51 8.54 -21.61
C THR A 42 -10.56 8.89 -20.56
N GLU A 43 -10.73 8.02 -19.57
CA GLU A 43 -11.18 8.44 -18.27
C GLU A 43 -10.05 9.34 -17.82
N ASP A 44 -10.32 10.64 -17.87
CA ASP A 44 -9.58 11.68 -17.18
C ASP A 44 -9.40 11.18 -15.73
N ALA A 45 -8.33 10.42 -15.50
CA ALA A 45 -7.91 10.07 -14.18
C ALA A 45 -7.67 11.42 -13.51
N PRO A 46 -8.42 11.79 -12.46
CA PRO A 46 -8.20 13.07 -11.81
C PRO A 46 -6.72 13.14 -11.51
N SER A 47 -6.05 14.13 -12.11
CA SER A 47 -4.64 14.39 -11.81
C SER A 47 -4.58 14.52 -10.31
N GLN A 48 -4.02 13.50 -9.64
CA GLN A 48 -3.85 13.52 -8.21
C GLN A 48 -2.82 14.61 -7.95
N VAL A 49 -3.31 15.82 -7.71
CA VAL A 49 -2.47 16.96 -7.36
C VAL A 49 -1.72 16.51 -6.12
N ALA A 50 -0.41 16.33 -6.28
CA ALA A 50 0.48 15.96 -5.19
C ALA A 50 0.17 16.84 -3.98
N ARG A 51 0.16 16.25 -2.78
CA ARG A 51 0.00 17.05 -1.58
C ARG A 51 1.02 18.20 -1.59
N PRO A 52 0.59 19.47 -1.39
CA PRO A 52 1.50 20.60 -1.43
C PRO A 52 2.69 20.37 -0.50
N LEU A 53 3.88 20.71 -0.98
CA LEU A 53 5.07 20.67 -0.14
C LEU A 53 4.89 21.61 1.06
N PRO A 54 5.41 21.25 2.24
CA PRO A 54 5.44 22.13 3.40
C PRO A 54 6.28 23.38 3.10
N ASP A 55 5.61 24.50 2.85
CA ASP A 55 6.22 25.84 2.78
C ASP A 55 5.83 26.66 4.01
N THR A 56 6.09 26.09 5.20
CA THR A 56 5.79 26.72 6.48
C THR A 56 6.83 26.33 7.52
N ASP A 57 7.12 27.27 8.41
CA ASP A 57 7.94 27.07 9.62
C ASP A 57 7.09 27.02 10.89
N ASP A 58 5.76 27.03 10.77
CA ASP A 58 4.86 26.82 11.89
C ASP A 58 4.90 25.34 12.32
N VAL A 59 5.47 25.11 13.50
CA VAL A 59 5.59 23.77 14.11
C VAL A 59 4.23 23.12 14.30
N THR A 60 3.18 23.88 14.61
CA THR A 60 1.83 23.34 14.84
C THR A 60 1.24 22.78 13.54
N GLU A 61 1.41 23.50 12.45
CA GLU A 61 0.99 23.07 11.12
C GLU A 61 1.79 21.83 10.67
N LEU A 62 3.10 21.84 10.88
CA LEU A 62 3.99 20.71 10.58
C LEU A 62 3.63 19.47 11.39
N GLU A 63 3.28 19.62 12.67
CA GLU A 63 2.83 18.52 13.52
C GLU A 63 1.52 17.92 13.00
N ARG A 64 0.53 18.76 12.69
CA ARG A 64 -0.73 18.30 12.08
C ARG A 64 -0.44 17.52 10.80
N GLN A 65 0.44 18.07 9.97
CA GLN A 65 0.80 17.50 8.68
C GLN A 65 1.53 16.16 8.82
N PHE A 66 2.42 16.04 9.81
CA PHE A 66 3.11 14.81 10.19
C PHE A 66 2.11 13.71 10.58
N TRP A 67 1.16 14.02 11.46
CA TRP A 67 0.20 13.03 11.92
C TRP A 67 -0.78 12.58 10.83
N ASP A 68 -1.16 13.47 9.91
CA ASP A 68 -1.96 13.08 8.74
C ASP A 68 -1.21 12.09 7.85
N CYS A 69 0.10 12.27 7.68
CA CYS A 69 0.96 11.36 6.94
C CYS A 69 1.14 10.02 7.63
N ASP A 70 1.44 10.02 8.93
CA ASP A 70 1.63 8.79 9.71
C ASP A 70 0.36 7.94 9.72
N TYR A 71 -0.80 8.58 9.88
CA TYR A 71 -2.09 7.91 9.80
C TYR A 71 -2.37 7.37 8.39
N ALA A 72 -2.15 8.17 7.35
CA ALA A 72 -2.33 7.72 5.97
C ALA A 72 -1.42 6.53 5.62
N ALA A 73 -0.14 6.58 6.03
CA ALA A 73 0.82 5.50 5.82
C ALA A 73 0.42 4.20 6.54
N THR A 74 -0.28 4.31 7.67
CA THR A 74 -0.72 3.16 8.47
C THR A 74 -2.05 2.56 7.96
N THR A 75 -2.94 3.38 7.39
CA THR A 75 -4.33 2.98 7.12
C THR A 75 -4.66 2.78 5.64
N ARG A 76 -3.83 3.28 4.72
CA ARG A 76 -4.09 3.18 3.29
C ARG A 76 -2.80 3.06 2.48
N LEU A 77 -2.93 2.60 1.23
CA LEU A 77 -1.87 2.70 0.25
C LEU A 77 -1.72 4.17 -0.17
N MET A 78 -0.50 4.71 -0.09
CA MET A 78 -0.21 6.09 -0.49
C MET A 78 0.33 6.14 -1.93
N ALA A 79 -0.11 7.14 -2.69
CA ALA A 79 0.48 7.45 -3.99
C ALA A 79 1.93 7.94 -3.82
N PRO A 80 2.83 7.70 -4.79
CA PRO A 80 4.24 8.07 -4.66
C PRO A 80 4.48 9.56 -4.37
N LEU A 81 3.71 10.45 -5.00
CA LEU A 81 3.83 11.89 -4.80
C LEU A 81 3.38 12.32 -3.39
N ASP A 82 2.34 11.67 -2.84
CA ASP A 82 1.91 11.90 -1.46
C ASP A 82 2.96 11.42 -0.46
N ALA A 83 3.57 10.25 -0.71
CA ALA A 83 4.64 9.72 0.12
C ALA A 83 5.88 10.64 0.13
N MET A 84 6.20 11.25 -1.01
CA MET A 84 7.27 12.24 -1.12
C MET A 84 6.95 13.50 -0.31
N GLY A 85 5.75 14.07 -0.46
CA GLY A 85 5.32 15.22 0.36
C GLY A 85 5.34 14.91 1.85
N CYS A 86 4.93 13.71 2.24
CA CYS A 86 5.00 13.24 3.62
C CYS A 86 6.41 13.12 4.17
N SER A 87 7.36 12.66 3.35
CA SER A 87 8.76 12.58 3.74
C SER A 87 9.32 13.97 4.03
N LEU A 88 9.05 14.95 3.14
CA LEU A 88 9.51 16.33 3.31
C LEU A 88 8.89 17.02 4.55
N ALA A 89 7.60 16.78 4.81
CA ALA A 89 6.93 17.30 6.00
C ALA A 89 7.51 16.71 7.29
N THR A 90 7.75 15.40 7.30
CA THR A 90 8.36 14.69 8.44
C THR A 90 9.75 15.22 8.72
N GLU A 91 10.58 15.37 7.69
CA GLU A 91 11.93 15.91 7.83
C GLU A 91 11.92 17.35 8.35
N ARG A 92 11.03 18.21 7.84
CA ARG A 92 10.92 19.60 8.32
C ARG A 92 10.43 19.66 9.75
N PHE A 93 9.39 18.89 10.09
CA PHE A 93 8.88 18.79 11.46
C PHE A 93 9.96 18.31 12.43
N GLN A 94 10.69 17.25 12.07
CA GLN A 94 11.80 16.73 12.88
C GLN A 94 12.86 17.81 13.15
N ARG A 95 13.27 18.57 12.12
CA ARG A 95 14.24 19.65 12.28
C ARG A 95 13.71 20.76 13.20
N MET A 96 12.47 21.17 13.01
CA MET A 96 11.89 22.32 13.71
C MET A 96 11.50 22.01 15.16
N ALA A 97 10.89 20.86 15.42
CA ALA A 97 10.37 20.50 16.75
C ALA A 97 11.39 19.77 17.64
N PHE A 98 12.32 19.03 17.03
CA PHE A 98 13.26 18.15 17.75
C PHE A 98 14.73 18.49 17.48
N GLY A 99 15.02 19.59 16.78
CA GLY A 99 16.39 19.96 16.42
C GLY A 99 17.09 18.93 15.53
N GLY A 100 16.31 18.09 14.81
CA GLY A 100 16.83 17.00 13.99
C GLY A 100 17.06 15.69 14.75
N ASP A 101 16.81 15.63 16.05
CA ASP A 101 16.97 14.38 16.82
C ASP A 101 15.84 13.38 16.50
N PHE A 102 16.19 12.37 15.70
CA PHE A 102 15.25 11.31 15.32
C PHE A 102 14.84 10.44 16.53
N GLY A 103 15.75 10.22 17.48
CA GLY A 103 15.46 9.45 18.68
C GLY A 103 14.40 10.13 19.54
N ALA A 104 14.52 11.45 19.73
CA ALA A 104 13.53 12.27 20.42
C ALA A 104 12.17 12.23 19.71
N LEU A 105 12.15 12.40 18.38
CA LEU A 105 10.92 12.26 17.58
C LEU A 105 10.27 10.89 17.79
N LEU A 106 11.05 9.80 17.74
CA LEU A 106 10.51 8.45 17.89
C LEU A 106 9.93 8.18 19.28
N VAL A 107 10.55 8.70 20.35
CA VAL A 107 10.00 8.57 21.71
C VAL A 107 8.66 9.27 21.81
N TRP A 108 8.64 10.55 21.42
CA TRP A 108 7.42 11.35 21.42
C TRP A 108 6.32 10.72 20.55
N TRP A 109 6.67 10.24 19.34
CA TRP A 109 5.72 9.63 18.42
C TRP A 109 5.01 8.42 19.05
N ARG A 110 5.75 7.52 19.71
CA ARG A 110 5.14 6.34 20.36
C ARG A 110 4.15 6.71 21.46
N GLU A 111 4.44 7.77 22.20
CA GLU A 111 3.58 8.24 23.29
C GLU A 111 2.28 8.87 22.77
N HIS A 112 2.35 9.59 21.64
CA HIS A 112 1.23 10.38 21.12
C HIS A 112 0.39 9.64 20.07
N LYS A 113 0.97 8.66 19.37
CA LYS A 113 0.32 7.95 18.26
C LYS A 113 -1.09 7.41 18.61
N PRO A 114 -1.35 6.77 19.76
CA PRO A 114 -2.68 6.25 20.05
C PRO A 114 -3.75 7.35 20.09
N VAL A 115 -3.42 8.49 20.68
CA VAL A 115 -4.33 9.64 20.78
C VAL A 115 -4.54 10.28 19.41
N GLU A 116 -3.47 10.49 18.66
CA GLU A 116 -3.53 11.19 17.37
C GLU A 116 -4.16 10.36 16.26
N HIS A 117 -4.01 9.03 16.31
CA HIS A 117 -4.72 8.11 15.41
C HIS A 117 -6.21 8.06 15.78
N GLY A 118 -6.54 7.93 17.07
CA GLY A 118 -7.94 7.94 17.51
C GLY A 118 -8.70 9.21 17.12
N LYS A 119 -8.05 10.38 17.16
CA LYS A 119 -8.63 11.64 16.64
C LYS A 119 -8.95 11.57 15.14
N ARG A 120 -8.10 10.93 14.34
CA ARG A 120 -8.26 10.82 12.87
C ARG A 120 -9.28 9.77 12.48
N ASP A 121 -9.35 8.66 13.22
CA ASP A 121 -10.42 7.67 13.10
C ASP A 121 -11.78 8.33 13.30
N ALA A 122 -11.93 9.13 14.38
CA ALA A 122 -13.17 9.86 14.67
C ALA A 122 -13.53 10.85 13.55
N GLN A 123 -12.56 11.65 13.08
CA GLN A 123 -12.77 12.59 11.97
C GLN A 123 -13.19 11.89 10.67
N TRP A 124 -12.64 10.70 10.38
CA TRP A 124 -13.04 9.94 9.21
C TRP A 124 -14.48 9.42 9.32
N ALA A 125 -14.87 8.93 10.50
CA ALA A 125 -16.23 8.47 10.76
C ALA A 125 -17.26 9.62 10.63
N GLU A 126 -16.95 10.81 11.15
CA GLU A 126 -17.81 12.00 11.03
C GLU A 126 -18.01 12.41 9.57
N ARG A 127 -16.93 12.45 8.77
CA ARG A 127 -17.02 12.76 7.33
C ARG A 127 -17.88 11.74 6.58
N ALA A 128 -17.75 10.46 6.90
CA ALA A 128 -18.57 9.41 6.29
C ALA A 128 -20.07 9.54 6.66
N GLY A 129 -20.37 10.01 7.88
CA GLY A 129 -21.74 10.23 8.36
C GLY A 129 -22.41 11.49 7.80
N SER A 130 -21.66 12.55 7.51
CA SER A 130 -22.20 13.81 6.97
C SER A 130 -22.72 13.75 5.52
N GLY A 131 -22.49 12.63 4.83
CA GLY A 131 -22.93 12.41 3.44
C GLY A 131 -24.22 11.61 3.28
N SER A 132 -24.95 11.34 4.38
CA SER A 132 -26.25 10.63 4.40
C SER A 132 -27.39 11.58 4.71
#